data_AF-A0A370GY21-F1
#
_entry.id   AF-A0A370GY21-F1
#
_cell.length_a   1.000
_cell.length_b   1.000
_cell.length_c   1.000
_cell.angle_alpha   90.00
_cell.angle_beta   90.00
_cell.angle_gamma   90.00
#
_symmetry.space_group_name_H-M   'P 1'
#
loop_
_entity.id
_entity.type
_entity.pdbx_description
1 polymer ?
#
loop_
_entity_poly.entity_id
_entity_poly.type
_entity_poly.pdbx_seq_one_letter_code
_entity_poly.pdbx_strand_id
1 'polypeptide(L)'
;MSTSAAWAVFVALLVIVCGVVGVLVRTELGDDSEPTQASEFVTYTHTAPGRPFTVTQAHRAMQQHRTCRREDCPRKRAAFRTLVEARRIRPDSGRAY
;
A
#
# COMPACT_ATOMS: atom_id res chain seq x y z
N MET A 1 -1.87 44.54 -26.69
CA MET A 1 -2.16 43.49 -25.67
C MET A 1 -1.14 43.62 -24.55
N SER A 2 -1.59 43.79 -23.32
CA SER A 2 -0.71 44.05 -22.16
C SER A 2 0.14 42.82 -21.83
N THR A 3 1.45 43.00 -21.72
CA THR A 3 2.44 41.96 -21.38
C THR A 3 2.16 41.27 -20.05
N SER A 4 1.47 41.95 -19.13
CA SER A 4 0.98 41.40 -17.87
C SER A 4 -0.08 40.30 -18.03
N ALA A 5 -0.95 40.42 -19.04
CA ALA A 5 -1.96 39.39 -19.33
C ALA A 5 -1.32 38.13 -19.93
N ALA A 6 -0.30 38.31 -20.79
CA ALA A 6 0.45 37.19 -21.33
C ALA A 6 1.20 36.41 -20.23
N TRP A 7 1.85 37.13 -19.30
CA TRP A 7 2.55 36.50 -18.17
C TRP A 7 1.61 35.75 -17.22
N ALA A 8 0.42 36.29 -16.94
CA ALA A 8 -0.56 35.61 -16.10
C ALA A 8 -1.02 34.26 -16.72
N VAL A 9 -1.21 34.22 -18.04
CA VAL A 9 -1.57 32.99 -18.76
C VAL A 9 -0.42 31.98 -18.72
N PHE A 10 0.82 32.42 -18.91
CA PHE A 10 1.99 31.52 -18.82
C PHE A 10 2.15 30.91 -17.42
N VAL A 11 2.00 31.72 -16.36
CA VAL A 11 2.10 31.22 -14.98
C VAL A 11 0.95 30.25 -14.68
N ALA A 12 -0.27 30.57 -15.10
CA ALA A 12 -1.41 29.68 -14.92
C ALA A 12 -1.21 28.34 -15.65
N LEU A 13 -0.74 28.36 -16.90
CA LEU A 13 -0.38 27.16 -17.65
C LEU A 13 0.73 26.37 -16.95
N LEU A 14 1.77 27.04 -16.46
CA LEU A 14 2.88 26.38 -15.77
C LEU A 14 2.41 25.68 -14.48
N VAL A 15 1.55 26.32 -13.68
CA VAL A 15 0.97 25.70 -12.47
C VAL A 15 0.11 24.49 -12.83
N ILE A 16 -0.72 24.58 -13.86
CA ILE A 16 -1.55 23.46 -14.32
C ILE A 16 -0.67 22.31 -14.81
N VAL A 17 0.33 22.60 -15.64
CA VAL A 17 1.27 21.60 -16.17
C VAL A 17 2.05 20.95 -15.04
N CYS A 18 2.60 21.72 -14.09
CA CYS A 18 3.29 21.18 -12.92
C CYS A 18 2.37 20.33 -12.03
N GLY A 19 1.10 20.73 -11.87
CA GLY A 19 0.09 19.95 -11.15
C GLY A 19 -0.22 18.62 -11.84
N VAL A 20 -0.46 18.64 -13.14
CA VAL A 20 -0.72 17.44 -13.95
C VAL A 20 0.49 16.51 -13.97
N VAL A 21 1.69 17.05 -14.20
CA VAL A 21 2.94 16.27 -14.15
C VAL A 21 3.15 15.68 -12.76
N GLY A 22 2.89 16.44 -11.69
CA GLY A 22 2.99 15.92 -10.31
C GLY A 22 1.99 14.79 -10.02
N VAL A 23 0.77 14.87 -10.56
CA VAL A 23 -0.23 13.80 -10.46
C VAL A 23 0.21 12.56 -11.26
N LEU A 24 0.67 12.74 -12.49
CA LEU A 24 1.14 11.64 -13.34
C LEU A 24 2.40 10.98 -12.77
N VAL A 25 3.38 11.74 -12.31
CA VAL A 25 4.58 11.20 -11.66
C VAL A 25 4.22 10.42 -10.38
N ARG A 26 3.19 10.86 -9.64
CA ARG A 26 2.67 10.14 -8.48
C ARG A 26 1.97 8.83 -8.86
N THR A 27 1.34 8.74 -10.03
CA THR A 27 0.78 7.47 -10.51
C THR A 27 1.89 6.49 -10.88
N GLU A 28 3.00 6.97 -11.46
CA GLU A 28 4.13 6.12 -11.85
C GLU A 28 4.97 5.66 -10.63
N LEU A 29 5.29 6.55 -9.67
CA LEU A 29 5.98 6.17 -8.42
C LEU A 29 5.12 5.31 -7.47
N GLY A 30 3.85 5.13 -7.81
CA GLY A 30 2.94 4.23 -7.11
C GLY A 30 3.19 2.75 -7.41
N ASP A 31 4.05 2.39 -8.38
CA ASP A 31 4.10 1.02 -8.91
C ASP A 31 5.50 0.50 -9.30
N ASP A 32 6.55 0.81 -8.52
CA ASP A 32 7.81 0.03 -8.53
C ASP A 32 7.74 -1.17 -7.57
N SER A 33 6.55 -1.76 -7.40
CA SER A 33 6.40 -3.10 -6.86
C SER A 33 6.14 -4.01 -8.06
N GLU A 34 7.18 -4.64 -8.61
CA GLU A 34 7.03 -5.63 -9.69
C GLU A 34 5.74 -6.44 -9.50
N PRO A 35 4.76 -6.37 -10.43
CA PRO A 35 3.51 -7.09 -10.27
C PRO A 35 3.71 -8.54 -10.69
N THR A 36 4.69 -9.24 -10.12
CA THR A 36 4.70 -10.70 -10.15
C THR A 36 3.84 -11.18 -8.99
N GLN A 37 2.54 -10.99 -9.16
CA GLN A 37 1.54 -12.03 -8.96
C GLN A 37 0.18 -11.46 -9.29
N ALA A 38 -0.38 -12.03 -10.37
CA ALA A 38 -1.79 -12.08 -10.72
C ALA A 38 -2.69 -11.62 -9.57
N SER A 39 -3.53 -10.64 -9.88
CA SER A 39 -4.71 -10.32 -9.09
C SER A 39 -5.58 -11.57 -8.96
N GLU A 40 -5.26 -12.42 -7.99
CA GLU A 40 -6.20 -13.39 -7.46
C GLU A 40 -7.30 -12.57 -6.81
N PHE A 41 -8.52 -12.77 -7.30
CA PHE A 41 -9.76 -12.50 -6.59
C PHE A 41 -9.51 -12.57 -5.08
N VAL A 42 -9.82 -11.48 -4.37
CA VAL A 42 -9.61 -11.36 -2.92
C VAL A 42 -10.56 -12.32 -2.22
N THR A 43 -10.20 -13.59 -2.21
CA THR A 43 -10.96 -14.65 -1.57
C THR A 43 -10.70 -14.48 -0.09
N TYR A 44 -11.74 -14.15 0.67
CA TYR A 44 -11.68 -14.15 2.11
C TYR A 44 -11.47 -15.60 2.58
N THR A 45 -10.22 -15.94 2.87
CA THR A 45 -9.81 -17.29 3.28
C THR A 45 -9.02 -17.23 4.57
N HIS A 46 -9.16 -18.23 5.43
CA HIS A 46 -8.34 -18.36 6.64
C HIS A 46 -7.04 -19.13 6.38
N THR A 47 -6.89 -19.71 5.19
CA THR A 47 -5.71 -20.48 4.81
C THR A 47 -4.48 -19.59 4.69
N ALA A 48 -3.35 -20.09 5.20
CA ALA A 48 -2.07 -19.42 5.08
C ALA A 48 -1.71 -19.24 3.59
N PRO A 49 -1.11 -18.11 3.19
CA PRO A 49 -0.65 -17.95 1.82
C PRO A 49 0.49 -18.93 1.53
N GLY A 50 0.56 -19.44 0.30
CA GLY A 50 1.65 -20.32 -0.13
C GLY A 50 3.03 -19.63 -0.16
N ARG A 51 3.05 -18.30 -0.15
CA ARG A 51 4.26 -17.46 -0.09
C ARG A 51 4.10 -16.38 0.99
N PRO A 52 5.19 -15.86 1.57
CA PRO A 52 5.11 -14.72 2.48
C PRO A 52 4.41 -13.53 1.82
N PHE A 53 3.62 -12.79 2.60
CA PHE A 53 3.00 -11.56 2.09
C PHE A 53 4.05 -10.49 1.82
N THR A 54 3.77 -9.59 0.89
CA THR A 54 4.39 -8.26 0.88
C THR A 54 3.88 -7.45 2.08
N VAL A 55 4.59 -6.38 2.46
CA VAL A 55 4.16 -5.51 3.58
C VAL A 55 2.75 -4.95 3.35
N THR A 56 2.46 -4.48 2.13
CA THR A 56 1.15 -3.94 1.75
C THR A 56 0.06 -5.01 1.85
N GLN A 57 0.30 -6.21 1.32
CA GLN A 57 -0.64 -7.32 1.41
C GLN A 57 -0.88 -7.75 2.87
N ALA A 58 0.16 -7.74 3.70
CA ALA A 58 0.06 -8.08 5.11
C ALA A 58 -0.82 -7.08 5.88
N HIS A 59 -0.68 -5.77 5.62
CA HIS A 59 -1.58 -4.77 6.19
C HIS A 59 -3.04 -5.01 5.76
N ARG A 60 -3.27 -5.28 4.47
CA ARG A 60 -4.62 -5.57 3.96
C ARG A 60 -5.22 -6.83 4.61
N ALA A 61 -4.45 -7.90 4.74
CA ALA A 61 -4.88 -9.13 5.40
C ALA A 61 -5.20 -8.91 6.89
N MET A 62 -4.40 -8.10 7.61
CA MET A 62 -4.69 -7.74 9.01
C MET A 62 -6.00 -6.96 9.15
N GLN A 63 -6.33 -6.09 8.19
CA GLN A 63 -7.60 -5.34 8.16
C GLN A 63 -8.79 -6.26 7.85
N GLN A 64 -8.67 -7.16 6.87
CA GLN A 64 -9.70 -8.11 6.51
C GLN A 64 -10.02 -9.08 7.66
N HIS A 65 -8.98 -9.59 8.31
CA HIS A 65 -9.11 -10.53 9.43
C HIS A 65 -9.11 -9.81 10.79
N ARG A 66 -9.65 -8.59 10.87
CA ARG A 66 -9.69 -7.81 12.12
C ARG A 66 -10.39 -8.56 13.26
N THR A 67 -11.45 -9.29 12.95
CA THR A 67 -12.26 -10.08 13.90
C THR A 67 -11.64 -11.43 14.24
N CYS A 68 -10.75 -11.96 13.40
CA CYS A 68 -10.12 -13.25 13.66
C CYS A 68 -9.10 -13.14 14.79
N ARG A 69 -9.01 -14.17 15.62
CA ARG A 69 -7.86 -14.34 16.51
C ARG A 69 -6.65 -14.78 15.70
N ARG A 70 -5.47 -14.48 16.23
CA ARG A 70 -4.18 -14.65 15.54
C ARG A 70 -3.75 -16.12 15.59
N GLU A 71 -4.03 -16.77 16.70
CA GLU A 71 -3.88 -18.19 16.97
C GLU A 71 -4.78 -19.05 16.05
N ASP A 72 -6.02 -18.61 15.80
CA ASP A 72 -7.02 -19.39 15.05
C ASP A 72 -7.01 -19.11 13.53
N CYS A 73 -6.32 -18.07 13.07
CA CYS A 73 -6.29 -17.67 11.66
C CYS A 73 -4.87 -17.73 11.09
N PRO A 74 -4.50 -18.83 10.38
CA PRO A 74 -3.20 -18.97 9.74
C PRO A 74 -2.84 -17.81 8.81
N ARG A 75 -3.81 -17.27 8.06
CA ARG A 75 -3.59 -16.10 7.20
C ARG A 75 -3.23 -14.85 7.98
N LYS A 76 -3.94 -14.55 9.07
CA LYS A 76 -3.64 -13.41 9.95
C LYS A 76 -2.27 -13.56 10.61
N ARG A 77 -1.94 -14.78 11.06
CA ARG A 77 -0.62 -15.09 11.64
C ARG A 77 0.51 -14.87 10.65
N ALA A 78 0.34 -15.32 9.41
CA ALA A 78 1.32 -15.10 8.35
C ALA A 78 1.52 -13.60 8.07
N ALA A 79 0.43 -12.83 7.98
CA ALA A 79 0.48 -11.38 7.81
C ALA A 79 1.17 -10.67 8.98
N PHE A 80 0.82 -11.04 10.22
CA PHE A 80 1.46 -10.51 11.42
C PHE A 80 2.97 -10.77 11.40
N ARG A 81 3.40 -12.00 11.08
CA ARG A 81 4.82 -12.35 10.98
C ARG A 81 5.56 -11.50 9.96
N THR A 82 5.00 -11.32 8.76
CA THR A 82 5.58 -10.43 7.73
C THR A 82 5.79 -9.02 8.27
N LEU A 83 4.81 -8.47 9.00
CA LEU A 83 4.92 -7.11 9.55
C LEU A 83 5.93 -7.01 10.70
N VAL A 84 6.11 -8.07 11.48
CA VAL A 84 7.17 -8.14 12.51
C VAL A 84 8.55 -8.18 11.87
N GLU A 85 8.75 -9.04 10.87
CA GLU A 85 10.01 -9.17 10.14
C GLU A 85 10.40 -7.85 9.45
N ALA A 86 9.42 -7.19 8.84
CA ALA A 86 9.57 -5.85 8.25
C ALA A 86 9.67 -4.72 9.30
N ARG A 87 9.72 -5.04 10.59
CA ARG A 87 9.80 -4.10 11.73
C ARG A 87 8.68 -3.05 11.77
N ARG A 88 7.51 -3.37 11.20
CA ARG A 88 6.30 -2.52 11.24
C ARG A 88 5.44 -2.78 12.47
N ILE A 89 5.56 -3.96 13.08
CA ILE A 89 4.92 -4.31 14.36
C ILE A 89 5.99 -4.82 15.31
N ARG A 90 6.00 -4.31 16.55
CA ARG A 90 6.75 -4.94 17.64
C ARG A 90 5.77 -5.79 18.47
N PRO A 91 5.97 -7.11 18.55
CA PRO A 91 5.18 -7.95 19.44
C PRO A 91 5.36 -7.49 20.89
N ASP A 92 4.27 -7.49 21.64
CA ASP A 92 4.34 -7.33 23.09
C ASP A 92 5.02 -8.57 23.69
N SER A 93 6.23 -8.41 24.23
CA SER A 93 7.05 -9.50 24.76
C SER A 93 6.43 -10.18 25.98
N GLY A 94 5.47 -9.53 26.65
CA GLY A 94 4.73 -10.12 27.77
C GLY A 94 3.56 -11.01 27.34
N ARG A 95 3.12 -10.89 26.08
CA ARG A 95 2.03 -11.69 25.52
C ARG A 95 2.61 -12.71 24.53
N ALA A 96 3.36 -13.67 25.09
CA ALA A 96 3.76 -14.86 24.36
C ALA A 96 2.50 -15.58 23.83
N TYR A 97 2.60 -16.03 22.58
CA TYR A 97 1.53 -16.71 21.85
C TYR A 97 1.07 -18.01 22.51
#